data_AF-A0A9P0DMG1-F1
#
_entry.id   AF-A0A9P0DMG1-F1
#
_cell.length_a   1.000
_cell.length_b   1.000
_cell.length_c   1.000
_cell.angle_alpha   90.00
_cell.angle_beta   90.00
_cell.angle_gamma   90.00
#
_symmetry.space_group_name_H-M   'P 1'
#
loop_
_entity.id
_entity.type
_entity.pdbx_description
1 polymer ?
#
loop_
_entity_poly.entity_id
_entity_poly.type
_entity_poly.pdbx_seq_one_letter_code
_entity_poly.pdbx_strand_id
1 'polypeptide(L)'
;MSCPVTKEKVEFVTKQFLCNVPLNNFQWNDIFSDLILDEIAQQTLLDSTINSNLVLHLPLPTNYQKSFLKRIIDCLEECRQRYSELKETVICDEIYSAYGRLVAIAVTEDNFKHYMIKDKDKVISLKESNNLISDGTTGLRTWQAALVLSEWIFKNESLFKNETIMELGAGVGLIGLVLRECSPKKIYLTDCHQTVLNNLCKNLKINIDKYRDKYRPDAQENEDSSFPRGFPIEDRCLYHNVGPPDTYVLKLPWEEVNIEECHKLGVIDSIIAADIVYDEDSFVALVGALKCLTESCSVKRVIFSCTERNPETLKSFLLQMNSASFFQQELEIPVQNNFIWPTDTPVKLFSFKRSL
;
A
#
# COMPACT_ATOMS: atom_id res chain seq x y z
N MET A 1 9.94 26.21 -20.41
CA MET A 1 10.49 25.33 -19.35
C MET A 1 10.08 25.92 -18.02
N SER A 2 9.33 25.19 -17.21
CA SER A 2 8.84 25.64 -15.90
C SER A 2 10.00 25.84 -14.91
N CYS A 3 9.81 26.75 -13.95
CA CYS A 3 10.76 26.99 -12.86
C CYS A 3 10.97 25.69 -12.04
N PRO A 4 12.21 25.34 -11.63
CA PRO A 4 12.47 24.12 -10.84
C PRO A 4 11.60 23.98 -9.58
N VAL A 5 11.32 25.08 -8.88
CA VAL A 5 10.47 25.09 -7.68
C VAL A 5 9.03 24.71 -8.01
N THR A 6 8.50 25.22 -9.13
CA THR A 6 7.14 24.89 -9.59
C THR A 6 7.03 23.41 -9.95
N LYS A 7 8.08 22.84 -10.55
CA LYS A 7 8.13 21.41 -10.87
C LYS A 7 8.06 20.54 -9.61
N GLU A 8 8.82 20.86 -8.57
CA GLU A 8 8.78 20.13 -7.29
C GLU A 8 7.40 20.19 -6.63
N LYS A 9 6.74 21.37 -6.66
CA LYS A 9 5.37 21.51 -6.16
C LYS A 9 4.38 20.66 -6.95
N VAL A 10 4.46 20.66 -8.30
CA VAL A 10 3.61 19.82 -9.15
C VAL A 10 3.80 18.34 -8.81
N GLU A 11 5.04 17.88 -8.69
CA GLU A 11 5.34 16.49 -8.33
C GLU A 11 4.77 16.11 -6.95
N PHE A 12 4.84 17.03 -5.98
CA PHE A 12 4.29 16.81 -4.65
C PHE A 12 2.76 16.76 -4.63
N VAL A 13 2.08 17.63 -5.39
CA VAL A 13 0.63 17.58 -5.59
C VAL A 13 0.24 16.28 -6.30
N THR A 14 0.95 15.89 -7.36
CA THR A 14 0.71 14.64 -8.06
C THR A 14 0.82 13.44 -7.13
N LYS A 15 1.83 13.40 -6.26
CA LYS A 15 1.99 12.33 -5.28
C LYS A 15 0.80 12.22 -4.32
N GLN A 16 0.33 13.34 -3.78
CA GLN A 16 -0.85 13.36 -2.91
C GLN A 16 -2.12 12.93 -3.64
N PHE A 17 -2.29 13.38 -4.89
CA PHE A 17 -3.41 13.00 -5.74
C PHE A 17 -3.43 11.49 -5.97
N LEU A 18 -2.32 10.90 -6.40
CA LEU A 18 -2.18 9.47 -6.69
C LEU A 18 -2.42 8.59 -5.45
N CYS A 19 -2.04 9.07 -4.25
CA CYS A 19 -2.32 8.42 -2.98
C CYS A 19 -3.79 8.58 -2.51
N ASN A 20 -4.64 9.28 -3.26
CA ASN A 20 -6.02 9.60 -2.89
C ASN A 20 -6.09 10.32 -1.52
N VAL A 21 -5.17 11.27 -1.26
CA VAL A 21 -5.16 12.06 -0.02
C VAL A 21 -6.43 12.92 0.02
N PRO A 22 -7.23 12.90 1.10
CA PRO A 22 -8.42 13.73 1.24
C PRO A 22 -8.13 15.21 0.98
N LEU A 23 -8.96 15.88 0.17
CA LEU A 23 -8.69 17.25 -0.29
C LEU A 23 -8.64 18.30 0.83
N ASN A 24 -9.28 18.02 1.97
CA ASN A 24 -9.21 18.83 3.18
C ASN A 24 -7.85 18.73 3.90
N ASN A 25 -7.11 17.64 3.68
CA ASN A 25 -5.77 17.40 4.25
C ASN A 25 -4.66 17.63 3.21
N PHE A 26 -5.02 18.09 2.01
CA PHE A 26 -4.11 18.24 0.88
C PHE A 26 -3.22 19.48 1.05
N GLN A 27 -1.93 19.28 0.90
CA GLN A 27 -0.93 20.34 1.01
C GLN A 27 -0.63 20.93 -0.37
N TRP A 28 -1.19 22.10 -0.64
CA TRP A 28 -1.06 22.79 -1.94
C TRP A 28 0.22 23.63 -2.07
N ASN A 29 0.92 23.95 -0.97
CA ASN A 29 2.21 24.66 -0.96
C ASN A 29 2.27 25.91 -1.85
N ASP A 30 1.20 26.71 -1.85
CA ASP A 30 1.05 27.91 -2.68
C ASP A 30 1.35 27.66 -4.17
N ILE A 31 0.98 26.48 -4.69
CA ILE A 31 1.22 26.12 -6.09
C ILE A 31 0.41 26.99 -7.06
N PHE A 32 -0.76 27.49 -6.64
CA PHE A 32 -1.68 28.21 -7.54
C PHE A 32 -1.13 29.55 -8.04
N SER A 33 -0.30 30.24 -7.25
CA SER A 33 0.40 31.45 -7.72
C SER A 33 1.39 31.15 -8.85
N ASP A 34 1.94 29.94 -8.87
CA ASP A 34 2.88 29.51 -9.89
C ASP A 34 2.12 29.01 -11.13
N LEU A 35 1.07 28.21 -10.94
CA LEU A 35 0.26 27.65 -12.02
C LEU A 35 -0.42 28.74 -12.85
N ILE A 36 -0.99 29.77 -12.22
CA ILE A 36 -1.70 30.82 -12.97
C ILE A 36 -0.80 31.64 -13.89
N LEU A 37 0.52 31.59 -13.65
CA LEU A 37 1.56 32.28 -14.43
C LEU A 37 2.29 31.35 -15.41
N ASP A 38 2.04 30.04 -15.35
CA ASP A 38 2.73 29.03 -16.16
C ASP A 38 1.73 27.97 -16.66
N GLU A 39 1.25 28.18 -17.89
CA GLU A 39 0.37 27.24 -18.59
C GLU A 39 1.00 25.85 -18.78
N ILE A 40 2.34 25.78 -18.96
CA ILE A 40 3.04 24.50 -19.09
C ILE A 40 2.98 23.73 -17.77
N ALA A 41 3.07 24.42 -16.63
CA ALA A 41 2.91 23.80 -15.32
C ALA A 41 1.48 23.29 -15.08
N GLN A 42 0.46 24.02 -15.56
CA GLN A 42 -0.93 23.56 -15.54
C GLN A 42 -1.10 22.25 -16.35
N GLN A 43 -0.59 22.23 -17.57
CA GLN A 43 -0.64 21.03 -18.43
C GLN A 43 0.14 19.86 -17.80
N THR A 44 1.32 20.13 -17.24
CA THR A 44 2.15 19.11 -16.57
C THR A 44 1.42 18.50 -15.36
N LEU A 45 0.75 19.32 -14.55
CA LEU A 45 -0.06 18.82 -13.44
C LEU A 45 -1.21 17.94 -13.95
N LEU A 46 -1.89 18.35 -15.02
CA LEU A 46 -3.00 17.60 -15.60
C LEU A 46 -2.54 16.23 -16.15
N ASP A 47 -1.43 16.23 -16.90
CA ASP A 47 -0.84 15.02 -17.52
C ASP A 47 -0.20 14.06 -16.54
N SER A 48 0.25 14.56 -15.39
CA SER A 48 0.75 13.72 -14.30
C SER A 48 -0.33 13.24 -13.34
N THR A 49 -1.57 13.77 -13.45
CA THR A 49 -2.72 13.38 -12.62
C THR A 49 -3.82 12.74 -13.47
N ILE A 50 -4.86 13.50 -13.80
CA ILE A 50 -6.13 13.05 -14.41
C ILE A 50 -5.93 12.48 -15.80
N ASN A 51 -5.01 13.06 -16.59
CA ASN A 51 -4.71 12.60 -17.94
C ASN A 51 -3.56 11.58 -17.99
N SER A 52 -2.99 11.23 -16.83
CA SER A 52 -1.89 10.27 -16.82
C SER A 52 -2.37 8.90 -17.33
N ASN A 53 -1.54 8.23 -18.11
CA ASN A 53 -1.86 6.89 -18.62
C ASN A 53 -2.23 5.93 -17.47
N LEU A 54 -1.55 6.05 -16.33
CA LEU A 54 -1.83 5.28 -15.13
C LEU A 54 -3.28 5.44 -14.66
N VAL A 55 -3.75 6.67 -14.48
CA VAL A 55 -5.08 6.97 -13.94
C VAL A 55 -6.19 6.70 -14.96
N LEU A 56 -5.90 6.83 -16.25
CA LEU A 56 -6.85 6.46 -17.30
C LEU A 56 -7.12 4.96 -17.36
N HIS A 57 -6.13 4.11 -17.02
CA HIS A 57 -6.29 2.65 -17.03
C HIS A 57 -6.66 2.05 -15.67
N LEU A 58 -6.18 2.65 -14.58
CA LEU A 58 -6.44 2.23 -13.19
C LEU A 58 -6.96 3.44 -12.42
N PRO A 59 -8.26 3.77 -12.52
CA PRO A 59 -8.77 5.04 -12.05
C PRO A 59 -8.87 5.15 -10.52
N LEU A 60 -8.56 6.35 -10.02
CA LEU A 60 -8.96 6.78 -8.68
C LEU A 60 -10.48 6.98 -8.61
N PRO A 61 -11.09 7.07 -7.40
CA PRO A 61 -12.52 7.32 -7.28
C PRO A 61 -12.98 8.53 -8.10
N THR A 62 -13.99 8.37 -8.96
CA THR A 62 -14.41 9.42 -9.91
C THR A 62 -14.78 10.73 -9.20
N ASN A 63 -15.45 10.66 -8.05
CA ASN A 63 -15.83 11.85 -7.28
C ASN A 63 -14.63 12.59 -6.68
N TYR A 64 -13.56 11.85 -6.32
CA TYR A 64 -12.31 12.45 -5.88
C TYR A 64 -11.65 13.22 -7.02
N GLN A 65 -11.54 12.61 -8.20
CA GLN A 65 -11.00 13.24 -9.41
C GLN A 65 -11.78 14.52 -9.80
N LYS A 66 -13.12 14.47 -9.75
CA LYS A 66 -14.00 15.63 -9.98
C LYS A 66 -13.72 16.75 -8.97
N SER A 67 -13.67 16.41 -7.69
CA SER A 67 -13.45 17.39 -6.62
C SER A 67 -12.07 18.03 -6.70
N PHE A 68 -11.06 17.25 -7.10
CA PHE A 68 -9.69 17.72 -7.30
C PHE A 68 -9.62 18.76 -8.41
N LEU A 69 -10.14 18.47 -9.61
CA LEU A 69 -10.16 19.44 -10.70
C LEU A 69 -11.04 20.66 -10.39
N LYS A 70 -12.20 20.47 -9.75
CA LYS A 70 -13.05 21.59 -9.36
C LYS A 70 -12.33 22.54 -8.42
N ARG A 71 -11.59 22.01 -7.44
CA ARG A 71 -10.75 22.81 -6.53
C ARG A 71 -9.66 23.57 -7.28
N ILE A 72 -9.01 22.95 -8.27
CA ILE A 72 -7.98 23.62 -9.08
C ILE A 72 -8.60 24.77 -9.88
N ILE A 73 -9.73 24.53 -10.55
CA ILE A 73 -10.45 25.55 -11.33
C ILE A 73 -10.79 26.74 -10.44
N ASP A 74 -11.41 26.50 -9.28
CA ASP A 74 -11.83 27.55 -8.35
C ASP A 74 -10.64 28.41 -7.89
N CYS A 75 -9.52 27.76 -7.51
CA CYS A 75 -8.33 28.48 -7.08
C CYS A 75 -7.64 29.25 -8.23
N LEU A 76 -7.61 28.72 -9.45
CA LEU A 76 -7.06 29.43 -10.60
C LEU A 76 -7.91 30.64 -11.00
N GLU A 77 -9.25 30.51 -10.94
CA GLU A 77 -10.17 31.63 -11.20
C GLU A 77 -10.03 32.73 -10.15
N GLU A 78 -9.91 32.38 -8.88
CA GLU A 78 -9.62 33.33 -7.78
C GLU A 78 -8.26 34.01 -7.98
N CYS A 79 -7.21 33.26 -8.35
CA CYS A 79 -5.89 33.82 -8.64
C CYS A 79 -5.94 34.77 -9.85
N ARG A 80 -6.65 34.42 -10.93
CA ARG A 80 -6.79 35.27 -12.11
C ARG A 80 -7.36 36.65 -11.76
N GLN A 81 -8.38 36.70 -10.90
CA GLN A 81 -8.96 37.98 -10.43
C GLN A 81 -7.96 38.81 -9.61
N ARG A 82 -7.04 38.17 -8.89
CA ARG A 82 -6.02 38.86 -8.08
C ARG A 82 -4.85 39.41 -8.91
N TYR A 83 -4.47 38.71 -9.98
CA TYR A 83 -3.29 39.05 -10.80
C TYR A 83 -3.62 39.77 -12.11
N SER A 84 -4.91 39.98 -12.43
CA SER A 84 -5.36 40.56 -13.70
C SER A 84 -4.78 41.94 -14.04
N GLU A 85 -4.30 42.69 -13.03
CA GLU A 85 -3.66 43.99 -13.23
C GLU A 85 -2.13 43.92 -13.36
N LEU A 86 -1.51 42.79 -13.00
CA LEU A 86 -0.06 42.67 -12.82
C LEU A 86 0.63 41.88 -13.94
N LYS A 87 -0.02 40.85 -14.49
CA LYS A 87 0.52 39.99 -15.57
C LYS A 87 -0.62 39.37 -16.39
N GLU A 88 -0.28 38.95 -17.61
CA GLU A 88 -1.13 38.06 -18.40
C GLU A 88 -1.31 36.74 -17.64
N THR A 89 -2.56 36.34 -17.44
CA THR A 89 -2.94 35.13 -16.71
C THR A 89 -3.86 34.31 -17.58
N VAL A 90 -3.49 33.05 -17.82
CA VAL A 90 -4.21 32.14 -18.72
C VAL A 90 -4.54 30.87 -17.95
N ILE A 91 -5.79 30.43 -18.05
CA ILE A 91 -6.21 29.12 -17.57
C ILE A 91 -6.31 28.22 -18.80
N CYS A 92 -5.58 27.13 -18.79
CA CYS A 92 -5.49 26.14 -19.86
C CYS A 92 -6.86 25.50 -20.14
N ASP A 93 -7.33 25.53 -21.41
CA ASP A 93 -8.64 25.01 -21.82
C ASP A 93 -8.77 23.49 -21.57
N GLU A 94 -7.65 22.78 -21.54
CA GLU A 94 -7.55 21.37 -21.26
C GLU A 94 -8.03 21.02 -19.84
N ILE A 95 -7.92 21.95 -18.88
CA ILE A 95 -8.44 21.77 -17.51
C ILE A 95 -9.97 21.66 -17.53
N TYR A 96 -10.65 22.61 -18.21
CA TYR A 96 -12.11 22.57 -18.35
C TYR A 96 -12.56 21.36 -19.16
N SER A 97 -11.82 21.04 -20.23
CA SER A 97 -12.07 19.86 -21.04
C SER A 97 -11.97 18.57 -20.21
N ALA A 98 -10.95 18.44 -19.35
CA ALA A 98 -10.79 17.31 -18.45
C ALA A 98 -11.91 17.20 -17.42
N TYR A 99 -12.31 18.32 -16.82
CA TYR A 99 -13.43 18.34 -15.90
C TYR A 99 -14.75 17.95 -16.60
N GLY A 100 -15.00 18.47 -17.80
CA GLY A 100 -16.15 18.10 -18.63
C GLY A 100 -16.21 16.61 -18.94
N ARG A 101 -15.06 16.01 -19.31
CA ARG A 101 -14.94 14.55 -19.48
C ARG A 101 -15.32 13.78 -18.21
N LEU A 102 -14.79 14.17 -17.05
CA LEU A 102 -15.10 13.50 -15.78
C LEU A 102 -16.58 13.62 -15.41
N VAL A 103 -17.19 14.77 -15.62
CA VAL A 103 -18.63 14.99 -15.35
C VAL A 103 -19.50 14.08 -16.22
N ALA A 104 -19.10 13.85 -17.47
CA ALA A 104 -19.82 12.97 -18.40
C ALA A 104 -19.65 11.47 -18.11
N ILE A 105 -18.59 11.07 -17.39
CA ILE A 105 -18.33 9.66 -17.04
C ILE A 105 -19.24 9.21 -15.88
N ALA A 106 -19.87 8.04 -16.07
CA ALA A 106 -20.61 7.35 -15.01
C ALA A 106 -19.65 6.94 -13.88
N VAL A 107 -20.09 7.08 -12.62
CA VAL A 107 -19.29 6.67 -11.47
C VAL A 107 -19.04 5.17 -11.52
N THR A 108 -17.78 4.77 -11.49
CA THR A 108 -17.36 3.36 -11.46
C THR A 108 -17.10 2.91 -10.02
N GLU A 109 -17.12 1.59 -9.79
CA GLU A 109 -16.74 0.98 -8.51
C GLU A 109 -15.23 0.75 -8.36
N ASP A 110 -14.47 1.01 -9.42
CA ASP A 110 -13.00 0.88 -9.40
C ASP A 110 -12.39 2.05 -8.63
N ASN A 111 -11.66 1.69 -7.57
CA ASN A 111 -11.01 2.63 -6.67
C ASN A 111 -9.57 2.20 -6.50
N PHE A 112 -8.67 2.83 -7.26
CA PHE A 112 -7.25 2.62 -7.12
C PHE A 112 -6.58 3.68 -6.27
N LYS A 113 -5.50 3.27 -5.60
CA LYS A 113 -4.45 4.15 -5.09
C LYS A 113 -3.13 3.77 -5.72
N HIS A 114 -2.28 4.77 -5.91
CA HIS A 114 -0.97 4.58 -6.52
C HIS A 114 0.11 5.19 -5.63
N TYR A 115 1.06 4.36 -5.24
CA TYR A 115 2.18 4.75 -4.39
C TYR A 115 3.45 4.79 -5.23
N MET A 116 3.99 6.00 -5.44
CA MET A 116 5.31 6.17 -6.07
C MET A 116 6.41 5.83 -5.06
N ILE A 117 7.29 4.90 -5.42
CA ILE A 117 8.35 4.38 -4.56
C ILE A 117 9.72 4.49 -5.27
N LYS A 118 10.81 4.47 -4.49
CA LYS A 118 12.22 4.41 -4.98
C LYS A 118 12.50 5.45 -6.08
N ASP A 119 12.54 6.72 -5.69
CA ASP A 119 12.82 7.89 -6.56
C ASP A 119 11.89 8.06 -7.77
N LYS A 120 10.63 7.58 -7.66
CA LYS A 120 9.51 7.79 -8.60
C LYS A 120 9.54 6.92 -9.87
N ASP A 121 10.51 6.02 -10.01
CA ASP A 121 10.60 5.12 -11.18
C ASP A 121 9.64 3.92 -11.10
N LYS A 122 9.08 3.66 -9.91
CA LYS A 122 8.17 2.54 -9.67
C LYS A 122 6.89 2.99 -8.99
N VAL A 123 5.79 2.35 -9.37
CA VAL A 123 4.46 2.62 -8.84
C VAL A 123 3.81 1.32 -8.39
N ILE A 124 3.41 1.26 -7.12
CA ILE A 124 2.53 0.21 -6.61
C ILE A 124 1.08 0.69 -6.76
N SER A 125 0.27 -0.03 -7.52
CA SER A 125 -1.16 0.27 -7.72
C SER A 125 -2.03 -0.75 -7.01
N LEU A 126 -2.88 -0.30 -6.09
CA LEU A 126 -3.75 -1.17 -5.30
C LEU A 126 -5.21 -0.80 -5.54
N LYS A 127 -6.03 -1.81 -5.86
CA LYS A 127 -7.48 -1.71 -5.78
C LYS A 127 -7.88 -1.80 -4.30
N GLU A 128 -8.56 -0.78 -3.81
CA GLU A 128 -8.99 -0.64 -2.41
C GLU A 128 -10.49 -0.33 -2.34
N SER A 129 -11.12 -0.59 -1.19
CA SER A 129 -12.45 -0.07 -0.87
C SER A 129 -12.34 1.32 -0.24
N ASN A 130 -13.29 2.20 -0.55
CA ASN A 130 -13.41 3.50 0.12
C ASN A 130 -14.03 3.40 1.52
N ASN A 131 -14.75 2.31 1.83
CA ASN A 131 -15.40 2.14 3.12
C ASN A 131 -14.42 1.55 4.15
N LEU A 132 -14.59 1.93 5.43
CA LEU A 132 -13.79 1.37 6.54
C LEU A 132 -14.02 -0.14 6.70
N ILE A 133 -15.27 -0.58 6.52
CA ILE A 133 -15.70 -1.97 6.51
C ILE A 133 -16.38 -2.22 5.17
N SER A 134 -16.03 -3.31 4.49
CA SER A 134 -16.67 -3.77 3.25
C SER A 134 -16.74 -5.27 3.27
N ASP A 135 -17.85 -5.84 2.84
CA ASP A 135 -18.06 -7.30 2.84
C ASP A 135 -17.75 -7.96 4.19
N GLY A 136 -18.02 -7.26 5.29
CA GLY A 136 -17.77 -7.75 6.66
C GLY A 136 -16.30 -7.74 7.11
N THR A 137 -15.39 -7.13 6.34
CA THR A 137 -13.95 -7.09 6.65
C THR A 137 -13.37 -5.67 6.57
N THR A 138 -12.26 -5.45 7.29
CA THR A 138 -11.43 -4.24 7.27
C THR A 138 -10.21 -4.37 6.35
N GLY A 139 -9.98 -5.55 5.76
CA GLY A 139 -8.77 -5.89 5.00
C GLY A 139 -8.73 -5.38 3.55
N LEU A 140 -9.77 -4.67 3.10
CA LEU A 140 -9.89 -4.20 1.71
C LEU A 140 -9.34 -2.77 1.49
N ARG A 141 -8.59 -2.22 2.44
CA ARG A 141 -7.97 -0.88 2.34
C ARG A 141 -6.57 -0.87 2.92
N THR A 142 -5.74 0.06 2.46
CA THR A 142 -4.45 0.31 3.09
C THR A 142 -4.65 1.11 4.38
N TRP A 143 -4.08 0.62 5.46
CA TRP A 143 -4.09 1.26 6.77
C TRP A 143 -2.81 2.06 7.03
N GLN A 144 -2.92 3.06 7.92
CA GLN A 144 -1.83 3.99 8.24
C GLN A 144 -0.57 3.25 8.73
N ALA A 145 -0.74 2.25 9.58
CA ALA A 145 0.39 1.44 10.06
C ALA A 145 1.12 0.71 8.93
N ALA A 146 0.40 0.26 7.88
CA ALA A 146 1.02 -0.38 6.73
C ALA A 146 1.90 0.59 5.90
N LEU A 147 1.49 1.84 5.78
CA LEU A 147 2.29 2.90 5.13
C LEU A 147 3.57 3.18 5.91
N VAL A 148 3.46 3.31 7.24
CA VAL A 148 4.61 3.52 8.14
C VAL A 148 5.58 2.34 8.08
N LEU A 149 5.08 1.11 8.16
CA LEU A 149 5.89 -0.09 8.08
C LEU A 149 6.56 -0.24 6.71
N SER A 150 5.87 0.12 5.64
CA SER A 150 6.44 0.12 4.29
C SER A 150 7.63 1.09 4.16
N GLU A 151 7.51 2.29 4.72
CA GLU A 151 8.62 3.25 4.76
C GLU A 151 9.79 2.71 5.61
N TRP A 152 9.48 2.06 6.75
CA TRP A 152 10.50 1.48 7.61
C TRP A 152 11.22 0.33 6.93
N ILE A 153 10.52 -0.48 6.14
CA ILE A 153 11.10 -1.56 5.33
C ILE A 153 12.11 -0.99 4.33
N PHE A 154 11.79 0.11 3.62
CA PHE A 154 12.75 0.78 2.73
C PHE A 154 13.95 1.39 3.46
N LYS A 155 13.79 1.88 4.69
CA LYS A 155 14.95 2.31 5.50
C LYS A 155 15.86 1.13 5.89
N ASN A 156 15.36 -0.10 5.84
CA ASN A 156 16.01 -1.30 6.35
C ASN A 156 16.07 -2.46 5.32
N GLU A 157 16.16 -2.16 4.02
CA GLU A 157 16.06 -3.19 2.95
C GLU A 157 17.02 -4.36 3.13
N SER A 158 18.22 -4.10 3.63
CA SER A 158 19.25 -5.12 3.86
C SER A 158 18.83 -6.20 4.84
N LEU A 159 17.89 -5.90 5.75
CA LEU A 159 17.33 -6.87 6.69
C LEU A 159 16.53 -7.96 5.98
N PHE A 160 15.92 -7.65 4.83
CA PHE A 160 14.99 -8.53 4.13
C PHE A 160 15.60 -9.23 2.91
N LYS A 161 16.82 -8.83 2.53
CA LYS A 161 17.53 -9.44 1.41
C LYS A 161 17.77 -10.92 1.65
N ASN A 162 17.40 -11.75 0.67
CA ASN A 162 17.51 -13.21 0.72
C ASN A 162 16.75 -13.89 1.88
N GLU A 163 15.83 -13.20 2.57
CA GLU A 163 15.01 -13.79 3.63
C GLU A 163 13.78 -14.52 3.07
N THR A 164 13.29 -15.52 3.80
CA THR A 164 11.93 -16.04 3.65
C THR A 164 11.02 -15.32 4.62
N ILE A 165 10.03 -14.61 4.10
CA ILE A 165 9.23 -13.66 4.89
C ILE A 165 7.77 -14.08 4.85
N MET A 166 7.08 -13.98 5.98
CA MET A 166 5.63 -14.16 6.08
C MET A 166 4.96 -12.87 6.54
N GLU A 167 3.95 -12.42 5.80
CA GLU A 167 3.05 -11.34 6.20
C GLU A 167 1.75 -11.92 6.77
N LEU A 168 1.41 -11.57 8.01
CA LEU A 168 0.13 -11.90 8.65
C LEU A 168 -0.87 -10.75 8.49
N GLY A 169 -2.07 -11.07 7.99
CA GLY A 169 -3.10 -10.06 7.72
C GLY A 169 -2.69 -9.12 6.59
N ALA A 170 -2.30 -9.69 5.45
CA ALA A 170 -1.72 -8.95 4.34
C ALA A 170 -2.69 -7.94 3.68
N GLY A 171 -4.01 -8.09 3.91
CA GLY A 171 -5.00 -7.15 3.40
C GLY A 171 -4.91 -7.00 1.87
N VAL A 172 -4.73 -5.76 1.42
CA VAL A 172 -4.60 -5.43 0.00
C VAL A 172 -3.21 -5.72 -0.59
N GLY A 173 -2.21 -6.04 0.23
CA GLY A 173 -0.88 -6.51 -0.21
C GLY A 173 0.21 -5.46 -0.35
N LEU A 174 0.05 -4.27 0.24
CA LEU A 174 1.03 -3.19 0.12
C LEU A 174 2.42 -3.63 0.60
N ILE A 175 2.51 -4.15 1.83
CA ILE A 175 3.79 -4.54 2.44
C ILE A 175 4.45 -5.65 1.66
N GLY A 176 3.69 -6.68 1.26
CA GLY A 176 4.19 -7.73 0.36
C GLY A 176 4.86 -7.19 -0.90
N LEU A 177 4.24 -6.23 -1.59
CA LEU A 177 4.81 -5.59 -2.77
C LEU A 177 6.05 -4.74 -2.46
N VAL A 178 6.08 -4.08 -1.30
CA VAL A 178 7.25 -3.33 -0.82
C VAL A 178 8.40 -4.28 -0.47
N LEU A 179 8.13 -5.41 0.19
CA LEU A 179 9.13 -6.42 0.53
C LEU A 179 9.77 -7.01 -0.72
N ARG A 180 9.02 -7.21 -1.83
CA ARG A 180 9.59 -7.68 -3.10
C ARG A 180 10.73 -6.78 -3.60
N GLU A 181 10.64 -5.49 -3.35
CA GLU A 181 11.65 -4.50 -3.73
C GLU A 181 12.94 -4.60 -2.91
N CYS A 182 12.94 -5.35 -1.80
CA CYS A 182 14.11 -5.62 -0.97
C CYS A 182 14.89 -6.89 -1.39
N SER A 183 14.51 -7.53 -2.51
CA SER A 183 15.11 -8.79 -2.99
C SER A 183 15.13 -9.94 -1.97
N PRO A 184 13.98 -10.29 -1.35
CA PRO A 184 13.89 -11.47 -0.50
C PRO A 184 14.04 -12.74 -1.34
N LYS A 185 14.18 -13.87 -0.67
CA LYS A 185 14.17 -15.19 -1.33
C LYS A 185 12.75 -15.62 -1.65
N LYS A 186 11.85 -15.49 -0.66
CA LYS A 186 10.47 -15.97 -0.75
C LYS A 186 9.56 -15.13 0.15
N ILE A 187 8.32 -14.91 -0.27
CA ILE A 187 7.30 -14.20 0.49
C ILE A 187 6.02 -15.06 0.58
N TYR A 188 5.49 -15.22 1.79
CA TYR A 188 4.15 -15.74 2.06
C TYR A 188 3.27 -14.57 2.48
N LEU A 189 2.25 -14.26 1.70
CA LEU A 189 1.23 -13.27 2.03
C LEU A 189 0.00 -14.01 2.53
N THR A 190 -0.43 -13.72 3.76
CA THR A 190 -1.47 -14.51 4.41
C THR A 190 -2.61 -13.65 4.94
N ASP A 191 -3.83 -14.15 4.79
CA ASP A 191 -5.05 -13.56 5.34
C ASP A 191 -6.09 -14.69 5.55
N CYS A 192 -7.19 -14.43 6.24
CA CYS A 192 -8.24 -15.41 6.47
C CYS A 192 -9.47 -15.20 5.58
N HIS A 193 -9.74 -13.96 5.15
CA HIS A 193 -10.99 -13.60 4.51
C HIS A 193 -10.92 -13.77 2.99
N GLN A 194 -11.83 -14.57 2.43
CA GLN A 194 -11.78 -14.95 1.00
C GLN A 194 -11.82 -13.74 0.06
N THR A 195 -12.64 -12.74 0.35
CA THR A 195 -12.72 -11.51 -0.46
C THR A 195 -11.41 -10.73 -0.44
N VAL A 196 -10.73 -10.68 0.72
CA VAL A 196 -9.43 -10.01 0.88
C VAL A 196 -8.38 -10.74 0.06
N LEU A 197 -8.29 -12.07 0.22
CA LEU A 197 -7.37 -12.91 -0.55
C LEU A 197 -7.59 -12.78 -2.06
N ASN A 198 -8.83 -12.78 -2.52
CA ASN A 198 -9.15 -12.58 -3.94
C ASN A 198 -8.68 -11.22 -4.45
N ASN A 199 -8.86 -10.15 -3.65
CA ASN A 199 -8.38 -8.81 -3.99
C ASN A 199 -6.85 -8.71 -3.97
N LEU A 200 -6.22 -9.32 -2.97
CA LEU A 200 -4.77 -9.44 -2.86
C LEU A 200 -4.18 -10.10 -4.11
N CYS A 201 -4.73 -11.24 -4.54
CA CYS A 201 -4.30 -11.91 -5.77
C CYS A 201 -4.43 -11.00 -7.00
N LYS A 202 -5.52 -10.22 -7.12
CA LYS A 202 -5.69 -9.25 -8.21
C LYS A 202 -4.63 -8.14 -8.14
N ASN A 203 -4.37 -7.59 -6.96
CA ASN A 203 -3.35 -6.56 -6.76
C ASN A 203 -1.95 -7.08 -7.09
N LEU A 204 -1.61 -8.31 -6.72
CA LEU A 204 -0.33 -8.92 -7.11
C LEU A 204 -0.21 -9.02 -8.64
N LYS A 205 -1.24 -9.50 -9.34
CA LYS A 205 -1.25 -9.57 -10.82
C LYS A 205 -1.01 -8.19 -11.46
N ILE A 206 -1.70 -7.16 -10.97
CA ILE A 206 -1.56 -5.77 -11.48
C ILE A 206 -0.13 -5.25 -11.38
N ASN A 207 0.60 -5.62 -10.32
CA ASN A 207 1.93 -5.09 -10.04
C ASN A 207 3.07 -5.99 -10.51
N ILE A 208 2.86 -7.32 -10.59
CA ILE A 208 3.90 -8.30 -10.90
C ILE A 208 3.85 -8.73 -12.35
N ASP A 209 2.66 -8.97 -12.92
CA ASP A 209 2.54 -9.49 -14.28
C ASP A 209 2.94 -8.47 -15.34
N LYS A 210 2.88 -7.16 -15.04
CA LYS A 210 3.42 -6.09 -15.89
C LYS A 210 4.90 -6.25 -16.24
N TYR A 211 5.66 -6.99 -15.43
CA TYR A 211 7.08 -7.25 -15.65
C TYR A 211 7.35 -8.61 -16.31
N ARG A 212 6.37 -9.52 -16.42
CA ARG A 212 6.56 -10.82 -17.10
C ARG A 212 6.88 -10.64 -18.57
N ASP A 213 6.22 -9.71 -19.26
CA ASP A 213 6.40 -9.47 -20.70
C ASP A 213 7.80 -8.97 -21.05
N LYS A 214 8.49 -8.30 -20.10
CA LYS A 214 9.83 -7.74 -20.33
C LYS A 214 10.94 -8.79 -20.21
N TYR A 215 10.70 -9.90 -19.51
CA TYR A 215 11.72 -10.92 -19.22
C TYR A 215 11.39 -12.31 -19.79
N ARG A 216 10.17 -12.55 -20.29
CA ARG A 216 9.76 -13.78 -20.98
C ARG A 216 8.73 -13.51 -22.09
N PRO A 217 9.15 -12.94 -23.24
CA PRO A 217 8.24 -12.67 -24.36
C PRO A 217 7.62 -13.94 -24.99
N ASP A 218 8.18 -15.12 -24.72
CA ASP A 218 7.74 -16.40 -25.31
C ASP A 218 6.89 -17.27 -24.36
N ALA A 219 6.53 -16.77 -23.16
CA ALA A 219 5.71 -17.53 -22.23
C ALA A 219 4.24 -17.51 -22.67
N GLN A 220 3.80 -18.57 -23.37
CA GLN A 220 2.39 -18.82 -23.63
C GLN A 220 1.58 -18.69 -22.32
N GLU A 221 0.49 -17.93 -22.37
CA GLU A 221 -0.50 -17.83 -21.29
C GLU A 221 -1.18 -19.19 -21.11
N ASN A 222 -0.51 -20.10 -20.40
CA ASN A 222 -1.19 -21.26 -19.84
C ASN A 222 -1.91 -20.78 -18.58
N GLU A 223 -3.24 -20.65 -18.65
CA GLU A 223 -4.12 -20.37 -17.49
C GLU A 223 -3.87 -21.35 -16.32
N ASP A 224 -3.25 -22.49 -16.60
CA ASP A 224 -2.90 -23.57 -15.67
C ASP A 224 -1.56 -23.37 -14.90
N SER A 225 -0.81 -22.27 -15.15
CA SER A 225 0.49 -22.01 -14.50
C SER A 225 0.39 -21.41 -13.09
N SER A 226 -0.82 -21.22 -12.58
CA SER A 226 -1.10 -20.57 -11.29
C SER A 226 -1.25 -21.56 -10.12
N PHE A 227 -1.40 -22.85 -10.41
CA PHE A 227 -1.59 -23.87 -9.38
C PHE A 227 -0.23 -24.43 -8.95
N PRO A 228 0.16 -24.30 -7.67
CA PRO A 228 1.47 -24.70 -7.20
C PRO A 228 1.51 -26.20 -6.92
N ARG A 229 1.49 -27.01 -7.99
CA ARG A 229 1.59 -28.48 -7.89
C ARG A 229 2.84 -28.87 -7.09
N GLY A 230 2.65 -29.54 -5.95
CA GLY A 230 3.73 -29.99 -5.08
C GLY A 230 4.21 -28.96 -4.05
N PHE A 231 3.50 -27.86 -3.86
CA PHE A 231 3.72 -26.97 -2.71
C PHE A 231 3.20 -27.62 -1.42
N PRO A 232 3.93 -27.59 -0.30
CA PRO A 232 3.53 -28.30 0.93
C PRO A 232 2.14 -27.89 1.48
N ILE A 233 1.77 -26.63 1.21
CA ILE A 233 0.55 -25.85 1.47
C ILE A 233 -0.58 -25.83 0.43
N GLU A 234 -0.62 -26.74 -0.53
CA GLU A 234 -1.34 -26.52 -1.82
C GLU A 234 -2.84 -26.21 -1.65
N ASP A 235 -3.54 -26.86 -0.73
CA ASP A 235 -4.97 -26.65 -0.46
C ASP A 235 -5.29 -25.26 0.12
N ARG A 236 -4.30 -24.62 0.75
CA ARG A 236 -4.42 -23.24 1.27
C ARG A 236 -3.92 -22.19 0.30
N CYS A 237 -3.31 -22.57 -0.82
CA CYS A 237 -2.66 -21.63 -1.73
C CYS A 237 -3.60 -21.13 -2.84
N LEU A 238 -3.74 -19.82 -2.97
CA LEU A 238 -4.63 -19.18 -3.94
C LEU A 238 -3.89 -18.55 -5.12
N TYR A 239 -2.60 -18.28 -4.95
CA TYR A 239 -1.77 -17.65 -5.96
C TYR A 239 -0.31 -17.99 -5.71
N HIS A 240 0.40 -18.27 -6.79
CA HIS A 240 1.84 -18.43 -6.79
C HIS A 240 2.43 -17.67 -7.98
N ASN A 241 3.33 -16.74 -7.70
CA ASN A 241 4.21 -16.15 -8.68
C ASN A 241 5.62 -16.72 -8.53
N VAL A 242 6.04 -17.52 -9.52
CA VAL A 242 7.41 -18.03 -9.62
C VAL A 242 8.35 -16.87 -9.99
N GLY A 243 9.43 -16.70 -9.25
CA GLY A 243 10.48 -15.75 -9.61
C GLY A 243 11.42 -15.45 -8.44
N PRO A 244 12.30 -14.45 -8.57
CA PRO A 244 12.88 -13.80 -7.41
C PRO A 244 12.03 -12.54 -7.04
N PRO A 245 11.41 -12.48 -5.85
CA PRO A 245 11.16 -13.59 -4.94
C PRO A 245 9.99 -14.46 -5.40
N ASP A 246 10.01 -15.73 -4.98
CA ASP A 246 8.83 -16.59 -5.05
C ASP A 246 7.77 -15.97 -4.12
N THR A 247 6.55 -15.83 -4.59
CA THR A 247 5.48 -15.21 -3.79
C THR A 247 4.22 -16.05 -3.81
N TYR A 248 3.74 -16.36 -2.61
CA TYR A 248 2.56 -17.18 -2.39
C TYR A 248 1.49 -16.35 -1.67
N VAL A 249 0.23 -16.56 -2.02
CA VAL A 249 -0.92 -16.10 -1.24
C VAL A 249 -1.58 -17.30 -0.61
N LEU A 250 -1.64 -17.32 0.73
CA LEU A 250 -2.17 -18.44 1.50
C LEU A 250 -3.36 -18.00 2.35
N LYS A 251 -4.40 -18.84 2.40
CA LYS A 251 -5.46 -18.71 3.39
C LYS A 251 -4.98 -19.27 4.72
N LEU A 252 -4.80 -18.40 5.71
CA LEU A 252 -4.27 -18.75 7.03
C LEU A 252 -5.09 -18.09 8.14
N PRO A 253 -6.24 -18.68 8.53
CA PRO A 253 -6.91 -18.33 9.78
C PRO A 253 -5.99 -18.65 10.95
N TRP A 254 -5.82 -17.72 11.88
CA TRP A 254 -4.84 -17.87 12.96
C TRP A 254 -5.19 -19.02 13.90
N GLU A 255 -6.48 -19.31 14.07
CA GLU A 255 -7.03 -20.41 14.86
C GLU A 255 -6.66 -21.79 14.30
N GLU A 256 -6.33 -21.87 13.01
CA GLU A 256 -6.03 -23.13 12.33
C GLU A 256 -4.52 -23.43 12.26
N VAL A 257 -3.67 -22.47 12.63
CA VAL A 257 -2.21 -22.62 12.58
C VAL A 257 -1.75 -23.71 13.55
N ASN A 258 -1.10 -24.74 13.01
CA ASN A 258 -0.63 -25.88 13.78
C ASN A 258 0.78 -26.34 13.36
N ILE A 259 1.39 -27.19 14.19
CA ILE A 259 2.79 -27.61 14.05
C ILE A 259 3.04 -28.34 12.73
N GLU A 260 2.09 -29.15 12.26
CA GLU A 260 2.26 -29.91 11.00
C GLU A 260 2.34 -28.98 9.80
N GLU A 261 1.48 -27.96 9.75
CA GLU A 261 1.52 -26.92 8.72
C GLU A 261 2.79 -26.09 8.80
N CYS A 262 3.22 -25.70 10.00
CA CYS A 262 4.47 -24.97 10.16
C CYS A 262 5.69 -25.77 9.64
N HIS A 263 5.73 -27.10 9.89
CA HIS A 263 6.77 -27.96 9.32
C HIS A 263 6.72 -28.03 7.79
N LYS A 264 5.51 -28.01 7.20
CA LYS A 264 5.31 -27.95 5.74
C LYS A 264 5.80 -26.62 5.15
N LEU A 265 5.55 -25.49 5.82
CA LEU A 265 6.02 -24.16 5.41
C LEU A 265 7.56 -24.04 5.42
N GLY A 266 8.20 -24.74 6.36
CA GLY A 266 9.65 -24.74 6.54
C GLY A 266 10.16 -23.47 7.20
N VAL A 267 11.36 -23.03 6.81
CA VAL A 267 12.03 -21.87 7.41
C VAL A 267 11.34 -20.56 7.01
N ILE A 268 11.05 -19.72 8.02
CA ILE A 268 10.58 -18.34 7.89
C ILE A 268 11.53 -17.49 8.73
N ASP A 269 12.29 -16.59 8.11
CA ASP A 269 13.26 -15.73 8.81
C ASP A 269 12.57 -14.60 9.57
N SER A 270 11.58 -13.98 8.94
CA SER A 270 10.88 -12.79 9.45
C SER A 270 9.36 -12.93 9.29
N ILE A 271 8.62 -12.58 10.34
CA ILE A 271 7.16 -12.36 10.27
C ILE A 271 6.88 -10.86 10.33
N ILE A 272 6.01 -10.38 9.45
CA ILE A 272 5.63 -8.97 9.33
C ILE A 272 4.12 -8.85 9.49
N ALA A 273 3.65 -7.82 10.18
CA ALA A 273 2.22 -7.52 10.26
C ALA A 273 1.96 -6.02 10.42
N ALA A 274 0.87 -5.53 9.85
CA ALA A 274 0.43 -4.16 10.02
C ALA A 274 -1.05 -4.05 10.33
N ASP A 275 -1.36 -3.28 11.36
CA ASP A 275 -2.71 -2.93 11.80
C ASP A 275 -3.63 -4.14 12.04
N ILE A 276 -3.06 -5.24 12.56
CA ILE A 276 -3.82 -6.44 12.94
C ILE A 276 -4.20 -6.50 14.43
N VAL A 277 -3.84 -5.47 15.20
CA VAL A 277 -4.11 -5.36 16.63
C VAL A 277 -5.25 -4.36 16.84
N TYR A 278 -6.49 -4.83 16.67
CA TYR A 278 -7.69 -3.98 16.82
C TYR A 278 -8.89 -4.70 17.43
N ASP A 279 -8.92 -6.03 17.40
CA ASP A 279 -10.00 -6.85 17.96
C ASP A 279 -9.41 -7.80 19.02
N GLU A 280 -9.77 -7.60 20.28
CA GLU A 280 -9.22 -8.37 21.41
C GLU A 280 -9.62 -9.85 21.37
N ASP A 281 -10.75 -10.18 20.73
CA ASP A 281 -11.21 -11.56 20.56
C ASP A 281 -10.24 -12.38 19.69
N SER A 282 -9.48 -11.71 18.82
CA SER A 282 -8.51 -12.36 17.93
C SER A 282 -7.12 -12.58 18.56
N PHE A 283 -6.82 -11.97 19.72
CA PHE A 283 -5.46 -11.96 20.27
C PHE A 283 -4.98 -13.34 20.69
N VAL A 284 -5.86 -14.16 21.27
CA VAL A 284 -5.51 -15.53 21.69
C VAL A 284 -5.09 -16.37 20.47
N ALA A 285 -5.84 -16.28 19.38
CA ALA A 285 -5.54 -16.98 18.14
C ALA A 285 -4.24 -16.46 17.50
N LEU A 286 -4.07 -15.14 17.41
CA LEU A 286 -2.88 -14.50 16.85
C LEU A 286 -1.60 -14.88 17.62
N VAL A 287 -1.63 -14.77 18.96
CA VAL A 287 -0.49 -15.11 19.82
C VAL A 287 -0.19 -16.61 19.74
N GLY A 288 -1.22 -17.47 19.67
CA GLY A 288 -1.08 -18.90 19.44
C GLY A 288 -0.40 -19.23 18.12
N ALA A 289 -0.83 -18.59 17.02
CA ALA A 289 -0.23 -18.74 15.70
C ALA A 289 1.25 -18.30 15.70
N LEU A 290 1.56 -17.13 16.28
CA LEU A 290 2.94 -16.64 16.41
C LEU A 290 3.81 -17.61 17.21
N LYS A 291 3.28 -18.15 18.32
CA LYS A 291 3.98 -19.17 19.12
C LYS A 291 4.33 -20.39 18.27
N CYS A 292 3.35 -20.93 17.55
CA CYS A 292 3.54 -22.10 16.70
C CYS A 292 4.55 -21.84 15.56
N LEU A 293 4.42 -20.72 14.85
CA LEU A 293 5.33 -20.35 13.76
C LEU A 293 6.76 -20.13 14.27
N THR A 294 6.92 -19.45 15.41
CA THR A 294 8.26 -19.17 15.96
C THR A 294 8.97 -20.43 16.49
N GLU A 295 8.23 -21.39 17.05
CA GLU A 295 8.77 -22.69 17.45
C GLU A 295 9.17 -23.56 16.26
N SER A 296 8.33 -23.60 15.21
CA SER A 296 8.46 -24.61 14.15
C SER A 296 9.16 -24.12 12.89
N CYS A 297 9.21 -22.80 12.64
CA CYS A 297 9.74 -22.22 11.39
C CYS A 297 11.07 -21.46 11.55
N SER A 298 11.74 -21.56 12.71
CA SER A 298 13.04 -20.87 12.97
C SER A 298 12.98 -19.34 12.80
N VAL A 299 11.87 -18.73 13.20
CA VAL A 299 11.63 -17.29 13.08
C VAL A 299 12.63 -16.51 13.92
N LYS A 300 13.39 -15.62 13.27
CA LYS A 300 14.43 -14.80 13.91
C LYS A 300 13.86 -13.51 14.49
N ARG A 301 12.81 -12.97 13.85
CA ARG A 301 12.19 -11.71 14.26
C ARG A 301 10.74 -11.61 13.80
N VAL A 302 9.97 -10.83 14.54
CA VAL A 302 8.59 -10.49 14.23
C VAL A 302 8.47 -8.96 14.27
N ILE A 303 8.09 -8.30 13.18
CA ILE A 303 7.96 -6.84 13.09
C ILE A 303 6.49 -6.46 12.92
N PHE A 304 5.96 -5.70 13.87
CA PHE A 304 4.56 -5.29 13.90
C PHE A 304 4.47 -3.78 13.89
N SER A 305 3.54 -3.27 13.10
CA SER A 305 3.07 -1.88 13.20
C SER A 305 1.59 -1.85 13.54
N CYS A 306 1.16 -0.88 14.34
CA CYS A 306 -0.26 -0.69 14.65
C CYS A 306 -0.58 0.79 14.85
N THR A 307 -1.78 1.19 14.42
CA THR A 307 -2.31 2.53 14.69
C THR A 307 -2.93 2.50 16.10
N GLU A 308 -2.40 3.29 17.03
CA GLU A 308 -2.87 3.31 18.42
C GLU A 308 -4.18 4.10 18.54
N ARG A 309 -5.28 3.44 18.18
CA ARG A 309 -6.64 4.00 18.30
C ARG A 309 -7.18 3.92 19.73
N ASN A 310 -6.82 2.84 20.42
CA ASN A 310 -7.11 2.62 21.83
C ASN A 310 -5.83 2.09 22.53
N PRO A 311 -5.20 2.89 23.41
CA PRO A 311 -4.00 2.47 24.13
C PRO A 311 -4.20 1.20 24.99
N GLU A 312 -5.40 0.99 25.56
CA GLU A 312 -5.66 -0.19 26.40
C GLU A 312 -5.71 -1.49 25.58
N THR A 313 -6.23 -1.44 24.34
CA THR A 313 -6.24 -2.59 23.43
C THR A 313 -4.82 -3.00 23.03
N LEU A 314 -3.95 -2.02 22.71
CA LEU A 314 -2.54 -2.29 22.44
C LEU A 314 -1.83 -2.86 23.67
N LYS A 315 -2.06 -2.28 24.84
CA LYS A 315 -1.50 -2.77 26.11
C LYS A 315 -1.93 -4.19 26.43
N SER A 316 -3.21 -4.54 26.23
CA SER A 316 -3.74 -5.90 26.37
C SER A 316 -3.00 -6.88 25.46
N PHE A 317 -2.81 -6.54 24.19
CA PHE A 317 -2.03 -7.34 23.24
C PHE A 317 -0.58 -7.53 23.69
N LEU A 318 0.11 -6.46 24.09
CA LEU A 318 1.49 -6.53 24.56
C LEU A 318 1.64 -7.40 25.82
N LEU A 319 0.66 -7.37 26.74
CA LEU A 319 0.66 -8.26 27.91
C LEU A 319 0.54 -9.74 27.52
N GLN A 320 -0.31 -10.06 26.54
CA GLN A 320 -0.44 -11.43 26.03
C GLN A 320 0.83 -11.91 25.32
N MET A 321 1.46 -11.04 24.51
CA MET A 321 2.75 -11.32 23.87
C MET A 321 3.85 -11.62 24.90
N ASN A 322 3.98 -10.80 25.95
CA ASN A 322 4.92 -11.04 27.05
C ASN A 322 4.62 -12.36 27.79
N SER A 323 3.35 -12.66 28.05
CA SER A 323 2.94 -13.94 28.68
C SER A 323 3.31 -15.15 27.81
N ALA A 324 3.42 -14.98 26.50
CA ALA A 324 3.88 -15.98 25.55
C ALA A 324 5.40 -15.95 25.28
N SER A 325 6.18 -15.28 26.14
CA SER A 325 7.63 -15.14 26.06
C SER A 325 8.15 -14.35 24.86
N PHE A 326 7.33 -13.47 24.28
CA PHE A 326 7.77 -12.49 23.29
C PHE A 326 8.17 -11.19 23.97
N PHE A 327 9.43 -10.80 23.79
CA PHE A 327 9.97 -9.54 24.29
C PHE A 327 9.93 -8.50 23.17
N GLN A 328 9.28 -7.37 23.45
CA GLN A 328 9.16 -6.26 22.51
C GLN A 328 10.32 -5.26 22.63
N GLN A 329 10.68 -4.66 21.50
CA GLN A 329 11.46 -3.45 21.40
C GLN A 329 10.68 -2.48 20.51
N GLU A 330 10.36 -1.29 21.02
CA GLU A 330 9.78 -0.23 20.19
C GLU A 330 10.85 0.30 19.21
N LEU A 331 10.45 0.46 17.96
CA LEU A 331 11.29 0.91 16.85
C LEU A 331 10.97 2.36 16.51
N GLU A 332 11.97 3.05 15.95
CA GLU A 332 11.80 4.43 15.49
C GLU A 332 10.84 4.50 14.29
N ILE A 333 9.91 5.46 14.34
CA ILE A 333 9.01 5.76 13.22
C ILE A 333 9.81 6.50 12.12
N PRO A 334 9.81 6.01 10.88
CA PRO A 334 10.52 6.65 9.78
C PRO A 334 9.88 7.99 9.38
N VAL A 335 10.67 8.82 8.68
CA VAL A 335 10.19 10.06 8.07
C VAL A 335 9.47 9.75 6.76
N GLN A 336 8.43 10.49 6.42
CA GLN A 336 7.65 10.31 5.19
C GLN A 336 8.49 10.68 3.94
N ASN A 337 8.99 9.70 3.19
CA ASN A 337 9.66 9.94 1.90
C ASN A 337 8.91 9.32 0.73
N ASN A 338 8.51 8.06 0.82
CA ASN A 338 7.80 7.32 -0.24
C ASN A 338 6.30 7.34 0.01
N PHE A 339 5.87 7.10 1.24
CA PHE A 339 4.45 7.04 1.61
C PHE A 339 3.99 8.31 2.31
N ILE A 340 2.71 8.65 2.11
CA ILE A 340 2.05 9.78 2.77
C ILE A 340 1.01 9.20 3.72
N TRP A 341 1.12 9.52 5.00
CA TRP A 341 0.17 9.06 6.01
C TRP A 341 -0.26 10.20 6.94
N PRO A 342 -1.51 10.17 7.44
CA PRO A 342 -1.98 11.11 8.47
C PRO A 342 -1.12 11.05 9.74
N THR A 343 -0.98 12.14 10.46
CA THR A 343 -0.19 12.23 11.71
C THR A 343 -1.04 12.52 12.95
N ASP A 344 -2.35 12.52 12.79
CA ASP A 344 -3.36 12.79 13.83
C ASP A 344 -3.47 11.64 14.85
N THR A 345 -3.40 10.40 14.38
CA THR A 345 -3.37 9.21 15.25
C THR A 345 -1.97 8.60 15.25
N PRO A 346 -1.35 8.35 16.41
CA PRO A 346 0.00 7.81 16.46
C PRO A 346 0.07 6.37 15.94
N VAL A 347 1.13 6.05 15.21
CA VAL A 347 1.49 4.68 14.85
C VAL A 347 2.65 4.24 15.74
N LYS A 348 2.55 3.00 16.22
CA LYS A 348 3.59 2.32 16.97
C LYS A 348 4.20 1.22 16.13
N LEU A 349 5.51 1.02 16.28
CA LEU A 349 6.27 0.01 15.56
C LEU A 349 7.10 -0.80 16.55
N PHE A 350 7.04 -2.12 16.45
CA PHE A 350 7.68 -3.03 17.40
C PHE A 350 8.44 -4.13 16.67
N SER A 351 9.59 -4.51 17.22
CA SER A 351 10.26 -5.79 16.95
C SER A 351 10.06 -6.70 18.14
N PHE A 352 9.56 -7.91 17.91
CA PHE A 352 9.49 -8.96 18.91
C PHE A 352 10.52 -10.04 18.64
N LYS A 353 11.12 -10.53 19.73
CA LYS A 353 11.92 -11.76 19.75
C LYS A 353 11.36 -12.67 20.82
N ARG A 354 11.31 -13.96 20.50
CA ARG A 354 10.86 -14.96 21.46
C ARG A 354 12.04 -15.58 22.17
N SER A 355 11.98 -15.69 23.50
CA SER A 355 12.90 -16.58 24.22
C SER A 355 12.37 -18.01 24.06
N LEU A 356 13.16 -18.85 23.36
CA LEU A 356 12.90 -20.29 23.25
C LEU A 356 13.29 -21.02 24.53
#